data_AF-M1XPX1-F1
#
_entry.id   AF-M1XPX1-F1
#
_cell.length_a   1.000
_cell.length_b   1.000
_cell.length_c   1.000
_cell.angle_alpha   90.00
_cell.angle_beta   90.00
_cell.angle_gamma   90.00
#
_symmetry.space_group_name_H-M   'P 1'
#
loop_
_entity.id
_entity.type
_entity.pdbx_description
1 polymer ?
#
loop_
_entity_poly.entity_id
_entity_poly.type
_entity_poly.pdbx_seq_one_letter_code
_entity_poly.pdbx_strand_id
1 'polypeptide(L)'
;MALQHRMNRKWLGIILVFVSNAVPVVGVVILGWRASEILVLYWIEVVVMIAGYSVAALFAKQPIVLEDRDFYIVGYSRREEIDEDRWDGASEPIDWSGNVLPDVVGSRLPPMYRRNFAVVGRSLAIVVFLAVLWAYLSNVVSNPVAALGSPAVILGSIAVCTSQLAELRREYFLPNTYESWSAYMTVEAAQRVVVFYIVLGVAVVPVTIIGLLLLGLLLEQALGGVVIPGSAGGAAGGELSVLAPVVVFAAGKAVVDWSRRSVGIRADAGGLAGWFTPENPHVQEWEQERH
;
A
#
# COMPACT_ATOMS: atom_id res chain seq x y z
N MET A 1 -2.45 30.94 -20.85
CA MET A 1 -3.01 29.67 -21.35
C MET A 1 -2.32 28.41 -20.77
N ALA A 2 -0.98 28.29 -20.78
CA ALA A 2 -0.27 27.09 -20.28
C ALA A 2 -0.44 26.80 -18.76
N LEU A 3 -0.55 27.84 -17.93
CA LEU A 3 -0.80 27.71 -16.47
C LEU A 3 -2.18 27.12 -16.17
N GLN A 4 -3.21 27.52 -16.93
CA GLN A 4 -4.59 27.04 -16.76
C GLN A 4 -4.72 25.57 -17.18
N HIS A 5 -3.97 25.13 -18.20
CA HIS A 5 -3.94 23.73 -18.62
C HIS A 5 -3.22 22.82 -17.61
N ARG A 6 -2.12 23.29 -16.99
CA ARG A 6 -1.46 22.55 -15.88
C ARG A 6 -2.35 22.45 -14.65
N MET A 7 -3.06 23.53 -14.31
CA MET A 7 -3.97 23.55 -13.17
C MET A 7 -5.14 22.58 -13.39
N ASN A 8 -5.78 22.59 -14.57
CA ASN A 8 -6.85 21.66 -14.90
C ASN A 8 -6.38 20.20 -14.85
N ARG A 9 -5.18 19.88 -15.35
CA ARG A 9 -4.66 18.50 -15.31
C ARG A 9 -4.38 18.02 -13.87
N LYS A 10 -3.91 18.89 -12.98
CA LYS A 10 -3.72 18.57 -11.55
C LYS A 10 -5.06 18.30 -10.85
N TRP A 11 -6.04 19.19 -11.03
CA TRP A 11 -7.37 19.02 -10.44
C TRP A 11 -8.08 17.77 -10.94
N LEU A 12 -8.00 17.48 -12.24
CA LEU A 12 -8.55 16.24 -12.80
C LEU A 12 -7.90 15.00 -12.17
N GLY A 13 -6.58 15.01 -11.95
CA GLY A 13 -5.88 13.91 -11.30
C GLY A 13 -6.35 13.68 -9.86
N ILE A 14 -6.56 14.75 -9.10
CA ILE A 14 -7.06 14.70 -7.72
C ILE A 14 -8.51 14.19 -7.68
N ILE A 15 -9.39 14.75 -8.53
CA ILE A 15 -10.78 14.32 -8.63
C ILE A 15 -10.84 12.82 -8.96
N LEU A 16 -10.00 12.35 -9.89
CA LEU A 16 -9.95 10.94 -10.26
C LEU A 16 -9.57 10.05 -9.08
N VAL A 17 -8.63 10.47 -8.22
CA VAL A 17 -8.28 9.73 -6.98
C VAL A 17 -9.49 9.58 -6.08
N PHE A 18 -10.18 10.69 -5.79
CA PHE A 18 -11.32 10.65 -4.87
C PHE A 18 -12.49 9.86 -5.44
N VAL A 19 -12.79 10.02 -6.74
CA VAL A 19 -13.84 9.26 -7.41
C VAL A 19 -13.51 7.77 -7.43
N SER A 20 -12.30 7.37 -7.81
CA SER A 20 -11.92 5.95 -7.84
C SER A 20 -12.01 5.29 -6.47
N ASN A 21 -11.66 6.02 -5.41
CA ASN A 21 -11.73 5.52 -4.04
C ASN A 21 -13.14 5.61 -3.43
N ALA A 22 -14.04 6.44 -3.96
CA ALA A 22 -15.44 6.45 -3.55
C ALA A 22 -16.25 5.31 -4.17
N VAL A 23 -15.84 4.78 -5.34
CA VAL A 23 -16.55 3.70 -6.06
C VAL A 23 -16.84 2.48 -5.17
N PRO A 24 -15.90 1.93 -4.38
CA PRO A 24 -16.20 0.80 -3.50
C PRO A 24 -17.29 1.12 -2.47
N VAL A 25 -17.28 2.31 -1.88
CA VAL A 25 -18.29 2.76 -0.90
C VAL A 25 -19.65 2.91 -1.58
N VAL A 26 -19.71 3.60 -2.70
CA VAL A 26 -20.93 3.77 -3.51
C VAL A 26 -21.46 2.42 -3.98
N GLY A 27 -20.58 1.51 -4.36
CA GLY A 27 -20.92 0.16 -4.77
C GLY A 27 -21.62 -0.62 -3.66
N VAL A 28 -21.12 -0.54 -2.42
CA VAL A 28 -21.78 -1.22 -1.28
C VAL A 28 -23.12 -0.54 -0.95
N VAL A 29 -23.16 0.80 -0.87
CA VAL A 29 -24.34 1.54 -0.40
C VAL A 29 -25.47 1.58 -1.43
N ILE A 30 -25.15 1.74 -2.72
CA ILE A 30 -26.14 1.96 -3.79
C ILE A 30 -26.33 0.71 -4.65
N LEU A 31 -25.24 0.01 -4.99
CA LEU A 31 -25.27 -1.12 -5.92
C LEU A 31 -25.39 -2.48 -5.21
N GLY A 32 -25.43 -2.49 -3.87
CA GLY A 32 -25.53 -3.71 -3.07
C GLY A 32 -24.31 -4.62 -3.16
N TRP A 33 -23.12 -4.07 -3.47
CA TRP A 33 -21.89 -4.85 -3.47
C TRP A 33 -21.62 -5.42 -2.08
N ARG A 34 -21.11 -6.64 -2.04
CA ARG A 34 -20.82 -7.30 -0.77
C ARG A 34 -19.55 -6.70 -0.20
N ALA A 35 -19.66 -6.03 0.95
CA ALA A 35 -18.52 -5.43 1.63
C ALA A 35 -17.38 -6.42 1.90
N SER A 36 -17.69 -7.69 2.18
CA SER A 36 -16.67 -8.73 2.33
C SER A 36 -15.84 -8.93 1.06
N GLU A 37 -16.44 -8.88 -0.13
CA GLU A 37 -15.72 -8.97 -1.40
C GLU A 37 -14.78 -7.78 -1.58
N ILE A 38 -15.22 -6.56 -1.23
CA ILE A 38 -14.40 -5.35 -1.28
C ILE A 38 -13.21 -5.42 -0.31
N LEU A 39 -13.45 -5.87 0.93
CA LEU A 39 -12.38 -6.02 1.92
C LEU A 39 -11.36 -7.09 1.50
N VAL A 40 -11.82 -8.18 0.88
CA VAL A 40 -10.92 -9.19 0.30
C VAL A 40 -10.10 -8.60 -0.84
N LEU A 41 -10.67 -7.74 -1.70
CA LEU A 41 -9.92 -7.07 -2.76
C LEU A 41 -8.84 -6.12 -2.22
N TYR A 42 -9.12 -5.37 -1.14
CA TYR A 42 -8.09 -4.56 -0.47
C TYR A 42 -6.96 -5.44 0.10
N TRP A 43 -7.30 -6.60 0.66
CA TRP A 43 -6.31 -7.54 1.15
C TRP A 43 -5.41 -8.08 0.03
N ILE A 44 -6.02 -8.49 -1.08
CA ILE A 44 -5.32 -8.99 -2.28
C ILE A 44 -4.40 -7.89 -2.83
N GLU A 45 -4.87 -6.65 -2.89
CA GLU A 45 -4.05 -5.52 -3.30
C GLU A 45 -2.79 -5.35 -2.45
N VAL A 46 -2.91 -5.44 -1.13
CA VAL A 46 -1.76 -5.36 -0.21
C VAL A 46 -0.76 -6.49 -0.48
N VAL A 47 -1.24 -7.72 -0.65
CA VAL A 47 -0.39 -8.88 -0.94
C VAL A 47 0.32 -8.73 -2.29
N VAL A 48 -0.41 -8.33 -3.32
CA VAL A 48 0.13 -8.10 -4.67
C VAL A 48 1.16 -6.98 -4.67
N MET A 49 0.91 -5.89 -3.94
CA MET A 49 1.85 -4.78 -3.78
C MET A 49 3.15 -5.27 -3.13
N ILE A 50 3.08 -6.01 -2.02
CA ILE A 50 4.27 -6.56 -1.36
C ILE A 50 5.04 -7.48 -2.31
N ALA A 51 4.36 -8.38 -3.01
CA ALA A 51 5.00 -9.27 -3.96
C ALA A 51 5.67 -8.50 -5.10
N GLY A 52 4.98 -7.51 -5.68
CA GLY A 52 5.48 -6.67 -6.76
C GLY A 52 6.73 -5.87 -6.36
N TYR A 53 6.69 -5.18 -5.21
CA TYR A 53 7.83 -4.41 -4.71
C TYR A 53 8.98 -5.30 -4.23
N SER A 54 8.69 -6.50 -3.70
CA SER A 54 9.73 -7.49 -3.35
C SER A 54 10.48 -7.96 -4.60
N VAL A 55 9.77 -8.23 -5.69
CA VAL A 55 10.38 -8.56 -6.99
C VAL A 55 11.15 -7.36 -7.55
N ALA A 56 10.57 -6.15 -7.48
CA ALA A 56 11.22 -4.92 -7.95
C ALA A 56 12.54 -4.63 -7.22
N ALA A 57 12.59 -4.92 -5.92
CA ALA A 57 13.77 -4.72 -5.09
C ALA A 57 14.97 -5.56 -5.55
N LEU A 58 14.75 -6.70 -6.21
CA LEU A 58 15.84 -7.52 -6.76
C LEU A 58 16.64 -6.79 -7.84
N PHE A 59 16.03 -5.82 -8.54
CA PHE A 59 16.66 -5.02 -9.59
C PHE A 59 17.33 -3.73 -9.08
N ALA A 60 17.19 -3.42 -7.79
CA ALA A 60 17.73 -2.20 -7.21
C ALA A 60 19.26 -2.22 -7.16
N LYS A 61 19.89 -1.16 -7.69
CA LYS A 61 21.34 -1.10 -7.88
C LYS A 61 22.09 -0.52 -6.68
N GLN A 62 21.53 0.48 -5.99
CA GLN A 62 22.26 1.21 -4.96
C GLN A 62 22.52 0.37 -3.71
N PRO A 63 23.63 0.63 -2.99
CA PRO A 63 23.90 0.01 -1.71
C PRO A 63 22.88 0.46 -0.65
N ILE A 64 22.75 -0.32 0.42
CA ILE A 64 21.88 0.04 1.54
C ILE A 64 22.64 0.96 2.48
N VAL A 65 21.97 2.00 2.95
CA VAL A 65 22.41 2.88 4.03
C VAL A 65 21.30 2.86 5.09
N LEU A 66 21.58 2.51 6.34
CA LEU A 66 20.58 2.36 7.43
C LEU A 66 20.67 3.44 8.51
N GLU A 67 21.72 4.26 8.48
CA GLU A 67 21.98 5.31 9.46
C GLU A 67 20.89 6.38 9.42
N ASP A 68 20.51 6.87 10.60
CA ASP A 68 19.58 7.98 10.83
C ASP A 68 18.25 7.93 10.06
N ARG A 69 17.73 6.72 9.83
CA ARG A 69 16.39 6.53 9.26
C ARG A 69 15.28 6.67 10.29
N ASP A 70 14.16 7.27 9.89
CA ASP A 70 12.94 7.33 10.72
C ASP A 70 12.13 6.04 10.64
N PHE A 71 12.27 5.27 9.55
CA PHE A 71 11.54 4.03 9.33
C PHE A 71 12.46 2.83 9.07
N TYR A 72 12.23 1.76 9.84
CA TYR A 72 12.89 0.47 9.67
C TYR A 72 11.96 -0.58 9.05
N ILE A 73 12.35 -1.16 7.91
CA ILE A 73 11.60 -2.28 7.32
C ILE A 73 11.67 -3.50 8.25
N VAL A 74 10.65 -4.35 8.22
CA VAL A 74 10.62 -5.59 9.02
C VAL A 74 11.88 -6.39 8.80
N GLY A 75 12.48 -6.80 9.91
CA GLY A 75 13.74 -7.52 9.92
C GLY A 75 14.94 -6.63 10.18
N TYR A 76 14.94 -5.35 9.79
CA TYR A 76 16.05 -4.44 10.03
C TYR A 76 15.81 -3.57 11.26
N SER A 77 16.90 -3.05 11.83
CA SER A 77 16.83 -2.16 13.00
C SER A 77 17.99 -1.18 12.98
N ARG A 78 17.91 -0.13 13.81
CA ARG A 78 19.00 0.84 14.01
C ARG A 78 20.34 0.21 14.44
N ARG A 79 20.30 -0.96 15.09
CA ARG A 79 21.50 -1.63 15.61
C ARG A 79 22.08 -2.67 14.66
N GLU A 80 21.55 -2.77 13.45
CA GLU A 80 22.05 -3.73 12.47
C GLU A 80 23.34 -3.20 11.85
N GLU A 81 24.43 -3.93 12.01
CA GLU A 81 25.68 -3.65 11.31
C GLU A 81 25.54 -4.10 9.85
N ILE A 82 25.83 -3.20 8.92
CA ILE A 82 25.84 -3.51 7.50
C ILE A 82 27.16 -4.21 7.19
N ASP A 83 27.06 -5.36 6.52
CA ASP A 83 28.20 -6.10 5.98
C ASP A 83 28.84 -5.29 4.83
N GLU A 84 29.78 -4.38 5.16
CA GLU A 84 30.46 -3.48 4.21
C GLU A 84 31.07 -4.24 3.03
N ASP A 85 31.67 -5.41 3.28
CA ASP A 85 32.23 -6.28 2.25
C ASP A 85 31.21 -6.70 1.18
N ARG A 86 29.92 -6.82 1.55
CA ARG A 86 28.83 -7.15 0.62
C ARG A 86 28.35 -5.97 -0.21
N TRP A 87 28.52 -4.75 0.29
CA TRP A 87 27.91 -3.54 -0.28
C TRP A 87 28.91 -2.62 -0.98
N ASP A 88 30.19 -2.67 -0.60
CA ASP A 88 31.29 -1.89 -1.18
C ASP A 88 31.80 -2.45 -2.52
N GLY A 89 31.53 -3.72 -2.80
CA GLY A 89 31.92 -4.40 -4.04
C GLY A 89 31.08 -4.02 -5.27
N ALA A 90 31.67 -4.20 -6.46
CA ALA A 90 30.94 -4.11 -7.71
C ALA A 90 29.77 -5.10 -7.71
N SER A 91 28.56 -4.60 -7.98
CA SER A 91 27.34 -5.39 -7.92
C SER A 91 27.37 -6.52 -8.95
N GLU A 92 27.40 -7.79 -8.51
CA GLU A 92 27.38 -8.96 -9.41
C GLU A 92 25.96 -9.19 -9.98
N PRO A 93 25.72 -8.92 -11.27
CA PRO A 93 24.44 -9.18 -11.89
C PRO A 93 24.26 -10.68 -12.13
N ILE A 94 23.07 -11.20 -11.83
CA ILE A 94 22.67 -12.56 -12.20
C ILE A 94 22.06 -12.51 -13.61
N ASP A 95 22.60 -13.31 -14.53
CA ASP A 95 21.97 -13.53 -15.83
C ASP A 95 20.80 -14.52 -15.70
N TRP A 96 19.64 -14.01 -15.26
CA TRP A 96 18.42 -14.78 -15.07
C TRP A 96 17.49 -14.72 -16.29
N SER A 97 17.53 -13.61 -17.04
CA SER A 97 16.58 -13.30 -18.11
C SER A 97 16.75 -14.19 -19.33
N GLY A 98 17.99 -14.58 -19.67
CA GLY A 98 18.27 -15.40 -20.85
C GLY A 98 17.75 -16.84 -20.75
N ASN A 99 17.51 -17.35 -19.53
CA ASN A 99 17.05 -18.72 -19.31
C ASN A 99 15.54 -18.84 -19.11
N VAL A 100 14.85 -17.76 -18.72
CA VAL A 100 13.44 -17.81 -18.26
C VAL A 100 12.49 -17.09 -19.21
N LEU A 101 12.93 -16.01 -19.85
CA LEU A 101 12.06 -15.14 -20.63
C LEU A 101 12.45 -15.15 -22.12
N PRO A 102 11.49 -14.95 -23.05
CA PRO A 102 11.82 -14.72 -24.45
C PRO A 102 12.75 -13.51 -24.60
N ASP A 103 13.70 -13.56 -25.55
CA ASP A 103 14.74 -12.54 -25.76
C ASP A 103 14.19 -11.11 -25.85
N VAL A 104 13.00 -10.96 -26.45
CA VAL A 104 12.30 -9.67 -26.63
C VAL A 104 11.91 -9.02 -25.28
N VAL A 105 11.64 -9.84 -24.27
CA VAL A 105 11.29 -9.40 -22.91
C VAL A 105 12.54 -9.34 -22.03
N GLY A 106 13.42 -10.34 -22.12
CA GLY A 106 14.64 -10.42 -21.32
C GLY A 106 15.57 -9.22 -21.54
N SER A 107 15.77 -8.82 -22.79
CA SER A 107 16.63 -7.67 -23.15
C SER A 107 16.12 -6.31 -22.64
N ARG A 108 14.87 -6.22 -22.19
CA ARG A 108 14.25 -4.98 -21.66
C ARG A 108 14.24 -4.92 -20.14
N LEU A 109 14.56 -6.02 -19.46
CA LEU A 109 14.55 -6.07 -18.00
C LEU A 109 15.96 -5.80 -17.46
N PRO A 110 16.09 -5.00 -16.40
CA PRO A 110 17.38 -4.81 -15.75
C PRO A 110 17.90 -6.12 -15.13
N PRO A 111 19.20 -6.21 -14.85
CA PRO A 111 19.75 -7.36 -14.14
C PRO A 111 19.24 -7.44 -12.70
N MET A 112 19.09 -8.65 -12.17
CA MET A 112 18.85 -8.87 -10.74
C MET A 112 20.18 -9.01 -9.99
N TYR A 113 20.26 -8.52 -8.76
CA TYR A 113 21.46 -8.62 -7.93
C TYR A 113 21.30 -9.62 -6.80
N ARG A 114 22.26 -10.55 -6.68
CA ARG A 114 22.21 -11.63 -5.66
C ARG A 114 22.11 -11.10 -4.23
N ARG A 115 22.79 -10.00 -3.93
CA ARG A 115 22.78 -9.36 -2.61
C ARG A 115 21.39 -8.94 -2.14
N ASN A 116 20.50 -8.63 -3.08
CA ASN A 116 19.15 -8.14 -2.78
C ASN A 116 18.22 -9.26 -2.26
N PHE A 117 18.52 -10.54 -2.52
CA PHE A 117 17.69 -11.66 -2.06
C PHE A 117 17.63 -11.76 -0.54
N ALA A 118 18.74 -11.48 0.16
CA ALA A 118 18.75 -11.50 1.62
C ALA A 118 17.83 -10.43 2.22
N VAL A 119 17.83 -9.24 1.60
CA VAL A 119 17.01 -8.09 2.00
C VAL A 119 15.53 -8.42 1.82
N VAL A 120 15.18 -8.92 0.63
CA VAL A 120 13.81 -9.33 0.30
C VAL A 120 13.36 -10.45 1.23
N GLY A 121 14.15 -11.51 1.39
CA GLY A 121 13.83 -12.65 2.23
C GLY A 121 13.56 -12.27 3.68
N ARG A 122 14.41 -11.42 4.28
CA ARG A 122 14.22 -10.93 5.65
C ARG A 122 12.97 -10.06 5.76
N SER A 123 12.73 -9.21 4.77
CA SER A 123 11.58 -8.30 4.76
C SER A 123 10.23 -9.00 4.60
N LEU A 124 10.20 -10.19 3.97
CA LEU A 124 8.99 -11.00 3.80
C LEU A 124 8.44 -11.54 5.12
N ALA A 125 9.14 -11.38 6.25
CA ALA A 125 8.56 -11.61 7.57
C ALA A 125 7.29 -10.75 7.83
N ILE A 126 7.10 -9.63 7.11
CA ILE A 126 5.85 -8.86 7.12
C ILE A 126 4.62 -9.71 6.73
N VAL A 127 4.80 -10.75 5.92
CA VAL A 127 3.72 -11.66 5.50
C VAL A 127 3.15 -12.42 6.70
N VAL A 128 3.96 -12.70 7.74
CA VAL A 128 3.49 -13.34 8.98
C VAL A 128 2.55 -12.39 9.73
N PHE A 129 2.91 -11.12 9.86
CA PHE A 129 2.03 -10.11 10.47
C PHE A 129 0.72 -9.95 9.70
N LEU A 130 0.79 -10.00 8.37
CA LEU A 130 -0.41 -10.01 7.54
C LEU A 130 -1.26 -11.26 7.74
N ALA A 131 -0.66 -12.45 7.82
CA ALA A 131 -1.42 -13.67 8.08
C ALA A 131 -2.16 -13.61 9.44
N VAL A 132 -1.51 -13.06 10.47
CA VAL A 132 -2.14 -12.82 11.78
C VAL A 132 -3.27 -11.80 11.68
N LEU A 133 -3.06 -10.70 10.98
CA LEU A 133 -4.10 -9.68 10.76
C LEU A 133 -5.28 -10.24 9.97
N TRP A 134 -5.03 -11.05 8.95
CA TRP A 134 -6.08 -11.75 8.20
C TRP A 134 -6.90 -12.67 9.10
N ALA A 135 -6.23 -13.47 9.94
CA ALA A 135 -6.91 -14.33 10.90
C ALA A 135 -7.78 -13.52 11.87
N TYR A 136 -7.26 -12.39 12.37
CA TYR A 136 -8.04 -11.45 13.18
C TYR A 136 -9.27 -10.91 12.43
N LEU A 137 -9.08 -10.36 11.23
CA LEU A 137 -10.15 -9.80 10.41
C LEU A 137 -11.19 -10.84 9.99
N SER A 138 -10.79 -12.10 9.78
CA SER A 138 -11.72 -13.18 9.42
C SER A 138 -12.70 -13.55 10.54
N ASN A 139 -12.36 -13.24 11.79
CA ASN A 139 -13.29 -13.39 12.91
C ASN A 139 -14.25 -12.19 13.03
N VAL A 140 -13.85 -11.02 12.52
CA VAL A 140 -14.63 -9.77 12.59
C VAL A 140 -15.59 -9.65 11.39
N VAL A 141 -15.15 -10.08 10.21
CA VAL A 141 -15.91 -9.98 8.95
C VAL A 141 -16.57 -11.33 8.64
N SER A 142 -17.86 -11.33 8.31
CA SER A 142 -18.58 -12.57 7.98
C SER A 142 -18.03 -13.23 6.70
N ASN A 143 -17.29 -14.33 6.88
CA ASN A 143 -16.90 -15.31 5.86
C ASN A 143 -16.11 -14.77 4.65
N PRO A 144 -14.89 -14.21 4.85
CA PRO A 144 -14.03 -13.73 3.77
C PRO A 144 -13.53 -14.85 2.84
N VAL A 145 -13.43 -16.08 3.34
CA VAL A 145 -12.98 -17.24 2.54
C VAL A 145 -13.98 -17.55 1.44
N ALA A 146 -15.29 -17.50 1.71
CA ALA A 146 -16.30 -17.68 0.68
C ALA A 146 -16.27 -16.58 -0.39
N ALA A 147 -15.86 -15.36 -0.03
CA ALA A 147 -15.76 -14.25 -0.98
C ALA A 147 -14.63 -14.45 -2.00
N LEU A 148 -13.56 -15.19 -1.67
CA LEU A 148 -12.47 -15.51 -2.60
C LEU A 148 -12.94 -16.28 -3.84
N GLY A 149 -13.98 -17.12 -3.69
CA GLY A 149 -14.56 -17.88 -4.79
C GLY A 149 -15.55 -17.08 -5.65
N SER A 150 -15.87 -15.84 -5.28
CA SER A 150 -16.83 -15.04 -6.03
C SER A 150 -16.24 -14.60 -7.38
N PRO A 151 -17.03 -14.66 -8.48
CA PRO A 151 -16.58 -14.15 -9.78
C PRO A 151 -16.13 -12.68 -9.73
N ALA A 152 -16.78 -11.88 -8.89
CA ALA A 152 -16.43 -10.47 -8.68
C ALA A 152 -15.03 -10.30 -8.09
N VAL A 153 -14.69 -11.07 -7.05
CA VAL A 153 -13.34 -11.04 -6.46
C VAL A 153 -12.30 -11.57 -7.42
N ILE A 154 -12.59 -12.62 -8.19
CA ILE A 154 -11.65 -13.16 -9.19
C ILE A 154 -11.32 -12.11 -10.25
N LEU A 155 -12.34 -11.48 -10.86
CA LEU A 155 -12.15 -10.42 -11.85
C LEU A 155 -11.47 -9.18 -11.24
N GLY A 156 -11.88 -8.79 -10.04
CA GLY A 156 -11.27 -7.70 -9.30
C GLY A 156 -9.80 -7.97 -8.97
N SER A 157 -9.45 -9.21 -8.64
CA SER A 157 -8.05 -9.60 -8.37
C SER A 157 -7.18 -9.48 -9.62
N ILE A 158 -7.70 -9.90 -10.78
CA ILE A 158 -6.99 -9.70 -12.07
C ILE A 158 -6.81 -8.21 -12.36
N ALA A 159 -7.84 -7.40 -12.12
CA ALA A 159 -7.77 -5.95 -12.28
C ALA A 159 -6.74 -5.32 -11.32
N VAL A 160 -6.71 -5.75 -10.06
CA VAL A 160 -5.71 -5.33 -9.07
C VAL A 160 -4.30 -5.72 -9.50
N CYS A 161 -4.09 -6.98 -9.90
CA CYS A 161 -2.79 -7.46 -10.37
C CYS A 161 -2.28 -6.66 -11.57
N THR A 162 -3.13 -6.43 -12.57
CA THR A 162 -2.76 -5.66 -13.76
C THR A 162 -2.53 -4.19 -13.45
N SER A 163 -3.32 -3.59 -12.55
CA SER A 163 -3.13 -2.21 -12.08
C SER A 163 -1.80 -2.06 -11.33
N GLN A 164 -1.50 -2.93 -10.38
CA GLN A 164 -0.26 -2.89 -9.59
C GLN A 164 0.97 -3.08 -10.47
N LEU A 165 0.91 -4.00 -11.44
CA LEU A 165 2.00 -4.19 -12.41
C LEU A 165 2.18 -2.96 -13.32
N ALA A 166 1.08 -2.32 -13.74
CA ALA A 166 1.14 -1.11 -14.56
C ALA A 166 1.72 0.07 -13.77
N GLU A 167 1.35 0.23 -12.50
CA GLU A 167 1.91 1.24 -11.60
C GLU A 167 3.40 1.04 -11.40
N LEU A 168 3.81 -0.19 -11.04
CA LEU A 168 5.21 -0.54 -10.84
C LEU A 168 6.03 -0.33 -12.12
N ARG A 169 5.50 -0.69 -13.29
CA ARG A 169 6.16 -0.43 -14.56
C ARG A 169 6.33 1.06 -14.80
N ARG A 170 5.29 1.86 -14.58
CA ARG A 170 5.29 3.31 -14.88
C ARG A 170 6.20 4.09 -13.93
N GLU A 171 6.25 3.70 -12.67
CA GLU A 171 6.87 4.50 -11.60
C GLU A 171 8.27 4.01 -11.22
N TYR A 172 8.55 2.72 -11.37
CA TYR A 172 9.83 2.13 -10.99
C TYR A 172 10.71 1.79 -12.20
N PHE A 173 10.18 1.05 -13.18
CA PHE A 173 10.98 0.57 -14.30
C PHE A 173 11.15 1.61 -15.41
N LEU A 174 10.07 2.29 -15.83
CA LEU A 174 10.11 3.24 -16.94
C LEU A 174 11.03 4.45 -16.68
N PRO A 175 11.09 5.02 -15.45
CA PRO A 175 12.01 6.12 -15.14
C PRO A 175 13.42 5.64 -14.75
N ASN A 176 13.70 4.33 -14.80
CA ASN A 176 14.92 3.72 -14.28
C ASN A 176 15.21 4.01 -12.79
N THR A 177 14.15 4.13 -11.98
CA THR A 177 14.25 4.40 -10.53
C THR A 177 15.11 3.34 -9.81
N TYR A 178 15.11 2.11 -10.33
CA TYR A 178 15.95 1.00 -9.83
C TYR A 178 17.46 1.29 -9.84
N GLU A 179 17.95 2.23 -10.65
CA GLU A 179 19.36 2.64 -10.64
C GLU A 179 19.71 3.56 -9.47
N SER A 180 18.71 4.29 -8.98
CA SER A 180 18.85 5.29 -7.91
C SER A 180 18.41 4.80 -6.54
N TRP A 181 17.69 3.69 -6.48
CA TRP A 181 17.16 3.12 -5.23
C TRP A 181 17.95 1.89 -4.82
N SER A 182 18.03 1.68 -3.51
CA SER A 182 18.51 0.44 -2.92
C SER A 182 17.36 -0.55 -2.72
N ALA A 183 17.68 -1.84 -2.59
CA ALA A 183 16.65 -2.86 -2.35
C ALA A 183 15.82 -2.57 -1.09
N TYR A 184 16.47 -1.98 -0.08
CA TYR A 184 15.82 -1.51 1.13
C TYR A 184 14.75 -0.44 0.83
N MET A 185 15.11 0.62 0.10
CA MET A 185 14.19 1.71 -0.24
C MET A 185 12.97 1.21 -1.03
N THR A 186 13.18 0.29 -1.97
CA THR A 186 12.09 -0.29 -2.76
C THR A 186 11.11 -1.05 -1.87
N VAL A 187 11.59 -1.86 -0.92
CA VAL A 187 10.71 -2.57 0.03
C VAL A 187 10.07 -1.61 1.04
N GLU A 188 10.81 -0.62 1.50
CA GLU A 188 10.35 0.41 2.43
C GLU A 188 9.11 1.14 1.88
N ALA A 189 9.12 1.51 0.60
CA ALA A 189 7.99 2.17 -0.06
C ALA A 189 6.69 1.35 0.04
N ALA A 190 6.77 0.02 -0.07
CA ALA A 190 5.62 -0.86 0.11
C ALA A 190 5.26 -1.01 1.59
N GLN A 191 6.24 -1.26 2.46
CA GLN A 191 5.99 -1.50 3.88
C GLN A 191 5.41 -0.30 4.61
N ARG A 192 5.78 0.94 4.25
CA ARG A 192 5.16 2.16 4.81
C ARG A 192 3.65 2.21 4.57
N VAL A 193 3.20 1.80 3.37
CA VAL A 193 1.77 1.68 3.05
C VAL A 193 1.12 0.53 3.82
N VAL A 194 1.80 -0.61 3.93
CA VAL A 194 1.30 -1.77 4.69
C VAL A 194 1.11 -1.42 6.16
N VAL A 195 2.11 -0.79 6.79
CA VAL A 195 2.04 -0.35 8.20
C VAL A 195 0.88 0.63 8.38
N PHE A 196 0.69 1.57 7.46
CA PHE A 196 -0.46 2.48 7.49
C PHE A 196 -1.80 1.72 7.43
N TYR A 197 -1.94 0.74 6.54
CA TYR A 197 -3.16 -0.09 6.47
C TYR A 197 -3.35 -1.00 7.69
N ILE A 198 -2.28 -1.49 8.30
CA ILE A 198 -2.35 -2.23 9.57
C ILE A 198 -2.89 -1.31 10.66
N VAL A 199 -2.39 -0.08 10.78
CA VAL A 199 -2.90 0.92 11.75
C VAL A 199 -4.37 1.24 11.49
N LEU A 200 -4.77 1.41 10.22
CA LEU A 200 -6.18 1.60 9.89
C LEU A 200 -7.04 0.41 10.33
N GLY A 201 -6.63 -0.82 10.02
CA GLY A 201 -7.38 -2.03 10.34
C GLY A 201 -7.45 -2.36 11.82
N VAL A 202 -6.37 -2.14 12.58
CA VAL A 202 -6.25 -2.56 13.99
C VAL A 202 -6.68 -1.45 14.95
N ALA A 203 -6.47 -0.18 14.61
CA ALA A 203 -6.81 0.93 15.50
C ALA A 203 -8.04 1.71 14.99
N VAL A 204 -7.99 2.22 13.75
CA VAL A 204 -9.02 3.16 13.27
C VAL A 204 -10.36 2.48 13.06
N VAL A 205 -10.39 1.28 12.47
CA VAL A 205 -11.63 0.53 12.23
C VAL A 205 -12.34 0.19 13.55
N PRO A 206 -11.69 -0.43 14.56
CA PRO A 206 -12.35 -0.71 15.84
C PRO A 206 -12.84 0.55 16.55
N VAL A 207 -12.02 1.62 16.58
CA VAL A 207 -12.43 2.90 17.19
C VAL A 207 -13.65 3.49 16.48
N THR A 208 -13.70 3.41 15.15
CA THR A 208 -14.84 3.88 14.36
C THR A 208 -16.09 3.06 14.66
N ILE A 209 -15.98 1.73 14.71
CA ILE A 209 -17.10 0.85 15.06
C ILE A 209 -17.61 1.16 16.47
N ILE A 210 -16.72 1.25 17.47
CA ILE A 210 -17.08 1.58 18.85
C ILE A 210 -17.77 2.96 18.91
N GLY A 211 -17.21 3.96 18.24
CA GLY A 211 -17.78 5.31 18.19
C GLY A 211 -19.18 5.34 17.58
N LEU A 212 -19.41 4.60 16.48
CA LEU A 212 -20.72 4.47 15.84
C LEU A 212 -21.73 3.75 16.74
N LEU A 213 -21.32 2.68 17.44
CA LEU A 213 -22.16 1.97 18.40
C LEU A 213 -22.55 2.86 19.58
N LEU A 214 -21.59 3.58 20.17
CA LEU A 214 -21.83 4.52 21.26
C LEU A 214 -22.75 5.67 20.82
N LEU A 215 -22.53 6.23 19.63
CA LEU A 215 -23.40 7.26 19.06
C LEU A 215 -24.83 6.74 18.88
N GLY A 216 -24.99 5.54 18.35
CA GLY A 216 -26.28 4.90 18.19
C GLY A 216 -27.03 4.72 19.52
N LEU A 217 -26.33 4.23 20.55
CA LEU A 217 -26.88 4.08 21.90
C LEU A 217 -27.30 5.42 22.52
N LEU A 218 -26.47 6.46 22.38
CA LEU A 218 -26.79 7.81 22.86
C LEU A 218 -28.01 8.39 22.15
N LEU A 219 -28.11 8.17 20.83
CA LEU A 219 -29.24 8.66 20.03
C LEU A 219 -30.56 7.98 20.44
N GLU A 220 -30.52 6.67 20.69
CA GLU A 220 -31.67 5.89 21.14
C GLU A 220 -32.18 6.36 22.52
N GLN A 221 -31.25 6.64 23.43
CA GLN A 221 -31.56 7.23 24.74
C GLN A 221 -32.15 8.66 24.61
N ALA A 222 -31.57 9.48 23.73
CA ALA A 222 -32.00 10.87 23.53
C ALA A 222 -33.39 10.99 22.85
N LEU A 223 -33.72 10.05 21.97
CA LEU A 223 -34.98 10.02 21.22
C LEU A 223 -36.10 9.23 21.93
N GLY A 224 -35.88 8.84 23.20
CA GLY A 224 -36.92 8.23 24.04
C GLY A 224 -37.40 6.86 23.54
N GLY A 225 -36.52 6.06 22.93
CA GLY A 225 -36.90 4.73 22.43
C GLY A 225 -37.73 4.74 21.15
N VAL A 226 -37.81 5.87 20.43
CA VAL A 226 -38.29 5.88 19.04
C VAL A 226 -37.33 5.02 18.22
N VAL A 227 -37.75 3.81 17.89
CA VAL A 227 -37.05 2.90 16.99
C VAL A 227 -37.03 3.55 15.61
N ILE A 228 -35.94 4.25 15.28
CA ILE A 228 -35.67 4.61 13.90
C ILE A 228 -35.36 3.31 13.16
N PRO A 229 -36.10 2.95 12.09
CA PRO A 229 -35.73 1.83 11.26
C PRO A 229 -34.32 2.13 10.69
N GLY A 230 -33.30 1.46 11.23
CA GLY A 230 -31.90 1.78 10.94
C GLY A 230 -30.99 2.06 12.15
N SER A 231 -31.51 2.21 13.37
CA SER A 231 -30.67 2.48 14.55
C SER A 231 -29.88 1.25 15.01
N ALA A 232 -28.72 1.52 15.62
CA ALA A 232 -27.64 0.57 15.92
C ALA A 232 -28.02 -0.65 16.80
N GLY A 233 -29.22 -0.68 17.38
CA GLY A 233 -29.74 -1.81 18.15
C GLY A 233 -30.48 -2.89 17.34
N GLY A 234 -30.80 -2.64 16.06
CA GLY A 234 -31.48 -3.59 15.17
C GLY A 234 -30.58 -4.11 14.02
N ALA A 235 -31.15 -4.88 13.08
CA ALA A 235 -30.44 -5.48 11.92
C ALA A 235 -29.52 -4.52 11.12
N ALA A 236 -29.78 -3.20 11.19
CA ALA A 236 -28.96 -2.16 10.59
C ALA A 236 -27.61 -1.88 11.30
N GLY A 237 -27.48 -2.18 12.60
CA GLY A 237 -26.20 -2.08 13.32
C GLY A 237 -25.14 -3.04 12.76
N GLY A 238 -25.58 -4.22 12.31
CA GLY A 238 -24.73 -5.18 11.59
C GLY A 238 -24.26 -4.62 10.24
N GLU A 239 -25.13 -3.96 9.48
CA GLU A 239 -24.76 -3.34 8.20
C GLU A 239 -23.76 -2.18 8.38
N LEU A 240 -23.93 -1.36 9.42
CA LEU A 240 -23.03 -0.23 9.70
C LEU A 240 -21.63 -0.69 10.13
N SER A 241 -21.55 -1.76 10.94
CA SER A 241 -20.26 -2.36 11.35
C SER A 241 -19.48 -2.96 10.17
N VAL A 242 -20.17 -3.38 9.12
CA VAL A 242 -19.59 -3.95 7.90
C VAL A 242 -19.21 -2.85 6.89
N LEU A 243 -19.97 -1.76 6.85
CA LEU A 243 -19.67 -0.58 6.05
C LEU A 243 -18.48 0.22 6.59
N ALA A 244 -18.33 0.33 7.90
CA ALA A 244 -17.27 1.13 8.52
C ALA A 244 -15.85 0.74 8.04
N PRO A 245 -15.46 -0.56 8.01
CA PRO A 245 -14.20 -0.98 7.41
C PRO A 245 -14.04 -0.53 5.95
N VAL A 246 -15.07 -0.70 5.11
CA VAL A 246 -15.00 -0.31 3.68
C VAL A 246 -14.75 1.18 3.55
N VAL A 247 -15.47 2.00 4.31
CA VAL A 247 -15.32 3.47 4.29
C VAL A 247 -13.94 3.89 4.79
N VAL A 248 -13.46 3.32 5.91
CA VAL A 248 -12.14 3.64 6.47
C VAL A 248 -11.02 3.25 5.52
N PHE A 249 -11.07 2.05 4.93
CA PHE A 249 -10.06 1.61 3.96
C PHE A 249 -10.12 2.40 2.65
N ALA A 250 -11.32 2.72 2.15
CA ALA A 250 -11.49 3.57 0.98
C ALA A 250 -10.91 4.97 1.19
N ALA A 251 -11.19 5.60 2.34
CA ALA A 251 -10.64 6.90 2.70
C ALA A 251 -9.11 6.83 2.88
N GLY A 252 -8.62 5.80 3.57
CA GLY A 252 -7.20 5.54 3.74
C GLY A 252 -6.46 5.37 2.42
N LYS A 253 -7.02 4.60 1.49
CA LYS A 253 -6.47 4.43 0.16
C LYS A 253 -6.47 5.73 -0.64
N ALA A 254 -7.54 6.53 -0.56
CA ALA A 254 -7.59 7.85 -1.18
C ALA A 254 -6.45 8.75 -0.68
N VAL A 255 -6.14 8.69 0.63
CA VAL A 255 -5.01 9.42 1.22
C VAL A 255 -3.68 8.93 0.66
N VAL A 256 -3.44 7.61 0.58
CA VAL A 256 -2.21 7.03 0.01
C VAL A 256 -2.03 7.45 -1.45
N ASP A 257 -3.07 7.27 -2.28
CA ASP A 257 -3.05 7.59 -3.71
C ASP A 257 -2.83 9.09 -3.95
N TRP A 258 -3.52 9.94 -3.18
CA TRP A 258 -3.34 11.38 -3.24
C TRP A 258 -1.93 11.79 -2.83
N SER A 259 -1.41 11.19 -1.77
CA SER A 259 -0.08 11.47 -1.24
C SER A 259 1.01 11.15 -2.27
N ARG A 260 1.00 9.92 -2.81
CA ARG A 260 1.95 9.46 -3.83
C ARG A 260 1.93 10.34 -5.07
N ARG A 261 0.74 10.78 -5.51
CA ARG A 261 0.59 11.68 -6.67
C ARG A 261 0.99 13.13 -6.40
N SER A 262 0.81 13.60 -5.16
CA SER A 262 1.06 15.01 -4.80
C SER A 262 2.54 15.30 -4.59
N VAL A 263 3.27 14.38 -3.95
CA VAL A 263 4.70 14.54 -3.66
C VAL A 263 5.58 14.13 -4.85
N GLY A 264 5.16 13.12 -5.63
CA GLY A 264 6.03 12.52 -6.64
C GLY A 264 7.29 11.91 -6.01
N ILE A 265 8.38 11.76 -6.77
CA ILE A 265 9.67 11.22 -6.27
C ILE A 265 10.49 12.29 -5.51
N ARG A 266 9.86 13.31 -4.90
CA ARG A 266 10.60 14.32 -4.13
C ARG A 266 10.79 13.82 -2.70
N ALA A 267 12.03 13.59 -2.32
CA ALA A 267 12.43 13.02 -1.04
C ALA A 267 12.22 13.96 0.18
N ASP A 268 11.96 15.25 -0.04
CA ASP A 268 11.84 16.28 1.01
C ASP A 268 10.41 16.86 1.10
N ALA A 269 9.42 16.00 1.31
CA ALA A 269 8.07 16.45 1.66
C ALA A 269 7.77 16.09 3.12
N GLY A 270 7.73 17.09 3.98
CA GLY A 270 7.34 16.89 5.38
C GLY A 270 5.89 16.42 5.55
N GLY A 271 5.63 15.68 6.62
CA GLY A 271 4.29 15.27 7.07
C GLY A 271 3.73 14.04 6.35
N LEU A 272 2.40 13.86 6.41
CA LEU A 272 1.71 12.67 5.89
C LEU A 272 1.94 12.47 4.37
N ALA A 273 2.21 13.56 3.64
CA ALA A 273 2.40 13.54 2.21
C ALA A 273 3.71 12.81 1.79
N GLY A 274 4.80 12.98 2.55
CA GLY A 274 6.07 12.29 2.32
C GLY A 274 6.22 10.99 3.10
N TRP A 275 5.29 10.67 4.00
CA TRP A 275 5.33 9.40 4.76
C TRP A 275 5.40 8.17 3.86
N PHE A 276 4.78 8.22 2.67
CA PHE A 276 4.69 7.09 1.74
C PHE A 276 5.80 7.05 0.68
N THR A 277 6.72 8.01 0.70
CA THR A 277 7.94 7.97 -0.10
C THR A 277 9.08 7.40 0.75
N PRO A 278 9.92 6.50 0.19
CA PRO A 278 11.06 5.99 0.94
C PRO A 278 12.10 7.08 1.18
N GLU A 279 12.78 7.01 2.31
CA GLU A 279 13.88 7.93 2.63
C GLU A 279 15.06 7.68 1.70
N ASN A 280 15.55 8.75 1.04
CA ASN A 280 16.69 8.71 0.14
C ASN A 280 17.91 9.42 0.75
N PRO A 281 18.83 8.69 1.38
CA PRO A 281 20.03 9.27 1.99
C PRO A 281 20.99 9.84 0.94
N HIS A 282 21.00 9.27 -0.28
CA HIS A 282 21.90 9.69 -1.34
C HIS A 282 21.57 11.09 -1.89
N VAL A 283 20.42 11.69 -1.59
CA VAL A 283 20.12 13.08 -2.00
C VAL A 283 20.73 14.09 -1.01
N GLN A 284 20.83 13.74 0.27
CA GLN A 284 21.38 14.62 1.29
C GLN A 284 22.88 14.88 1.08
N GLU A 285 23.63 13.91 0.56
CA GLU A 285 25.05 14.05 0.22
C GLU A 285 25.29 15.16 -0.82
N TRP A 286 24.48 15.25 -1.89
CA TRP A 286 24.62 16.28 -2.93
C TRP A 286 24.26 17.70 -2.44
N GLU A 287 23.39 17.81 -1.43
CA GLU A 287 23.04 19.11 -0.83
C GLU A 287 24.09 19.54 0.21
N GLN A 288 24.68 18.59 0.93
CA GLN A 288 25.80 18.84 1.84
C GLN A 288 27.07 19.25 1.08
N GLU A 289 27.35 18.68 -0.09
CA GLU A 289 28.50 19.08 -0.94
C GLU A 289 28.38 20.50 -1.53
N ARG A 290 27.20 21.14 -1.47
CA ARG A 290 26.98 22.51 -1.97
C ARG A 290 27.13 23.59 -0.90
N HIS A 291 27.27 23.22 0.37
CA HIS A 291 27.42 24.12 1.51
C HIS A 291 28.83 24.07 2.09
#